data_AF-A0A8H7G756-F1
#
_entry.id   AF-A0A8H7G756-F1
#
_cell.length_a   1.000
_cell.length_b   1.000
_cell.length_c   1.000
_cell.angle_alpha   90.00
_cell.angle_beta   90.00
_cell.angle_gamma   90.00
#
_symmetry.space_group_name_H-M   'P 1'
#
loop_
_entity.id
_entity.type
_entity.pdbx_description
1 polymer ?
#
loop_
_entity_poly.entity_id
_entity_poly.type
_entity_poly.pdbx_seq_one_letter_code
_entity_poly.pdbx_strand_id
1 'polypeptide(L)'
;MNGLDDLRGWTLKGSIQSHIDVYVSQATLGEVNRSFPYMVSKEFASGGGDVPSFVWHVVDDKIPFEIENTDVSVTPFSVHHGRLFTTNSPPACMPTPGATVPNSPIRTPPIRNSLDFSENPTETIHPCICWGFKIDDAVVYLSDVSYIPEESWEIIESHTGTLPVFVLDCLHLEPHTSHYGLVQALTTARRAAATRTYLTGFSHDVSHDEYVTLGEVMGGRTIADNAPLTKMEREGLAMITAGDNIWVRPAHDGLKVSITGDGGVKDGSYD
;
A
#
# COMPACT_ATOMS: atom_id res chain seq x y z
N MET A 1 -12.59 -12.41 -10.07
CA MET A 1 -12.56 -13.42 -9.00
C MET A 1 -11.09 -13.51 -8.61
N ASN A 2 -10.70 -12.62 -7.70
CA ASN A 2 -9.38 -12.47 -7.09
C ASN A 2 -9.65 -11.63 -5.84
N GLY A 3 -9.57 -12.23 -4.66
CA GLY A 3 -9.84 -11.55 -3.39
C GLY A 3 -9.79 -12.50 -2.20
N LEU A 4 -10.08 -12.00 -1.00
CA LEU A 4 -10.06 -12.81 0.23
C LEU A 4 -10.98 -14.04 0.16
N ASP A 5 -12.08 -13.98 -0.60
CA ASP A 5 -12.98 -15.12 -0.83
C ASP A 5 -12.30 -16.35 -1.47
N ASP A 6 -11.29 -16.13 -2.32
CA ASP A 6 -10.59 -17.22 -3.00
C ASP A 6 -9.69 -18.02 -2.04
N LEU A 7 -9.37 -17.45 -0.87
CA LEU A 7 -8.63 -18.13 0.20
C LEU A 7 -9.43 -19.24 0.87
N ARG A 8 -10.73 -19.40 0.55
CA ARG A 8 -11.54 -20.51 1.04
C ARG A 8 -10.91 -21.87 0.73
N GLY A 9 -10.21 -22.00 -0.41
CA GLY A 9 -9.56 -23.25 -0.81
C GLY A 9 -8.49 -23.71 0.18
N TRP A 10 -7.88 -22.78 0.91
CA TRP A 10 -6.88 -23.10 1.93
C TRP A 10 -7.50 -23.64 3.22
N THR A 11 -8.63 -23.06 3.63
CA THR A 11 -9.26 -23.36 4.93
C THR A 11 -10.41 -24.36 4.84
N LEU A 12 -10.90 -24.64 3.63
CA LEU A 12 -12.02 -25.55 3.40
C LEU A 12 -11.71 -26.91 4.00
N LYS A 13 -12.46 -27.31 5.03
CA LYS A 13 -12.26 -28.56 5.80
C LYS A 13 -10.82 -28.71 6.34
N GLY A 14 -10.09 -27.60 6.52
CA GLY A 14 -8.69 -27.61 6.94
C GLY A 14 -7.74 -28.23 5.90
N SER A 15 -8.00 -28.06 4.59
CA SER A 15 -7.24 -28.71 3.53
C SER A 15 -5.75 -28.37 3.52
N ILE A 16 -5.39 -27.12 3.77
CA ILE A 16 -3.99 -26.66 3.92
C ILE A 16 -3.75 -26.26 5.37
N GLN A 17 -4.63 -25.42 5.91
CA GLN A 17 -4.60 -24.95 7.29
C GLN A 17 -6.02 -24.72 7.82
N SER A 18 -6.21 -24.70 9.14
CA SER A 18 -7.54 -24.53 9.73
C SER A 18 -8.06 -23.10 9.66
N HIS A 19 -7.16 -22.12 9.62
CA HIS A 19 -7.43 -20.70 9.49
C HIS A 19 -6.21 -20.00 8.88
N ILE A 20 -6.37 -18.74 8.46
CA ILE A 20 -5.30 -17.84 8.01
C ILE A 20 -5.23 -16.67 8.98
N ASP A 21 -4.05 -16.40 9.52
CA ASP A 21 -3.79 -15.23 10.36
C ASP A 21 -3.69 -13.96 9.52
N VAL A 22 -4.42 -12.93 9.92
CA VAL A 22 -4.51 -11.66 9.19
C VAL A 22 -4.24 -10.50 10.14
N TYR A 23 -3.16 -9.78 9.90
CA TYR A 23 -2.69 -8.66 10.72
C TYR A 23 -3.13 -7.34 10.11
N VAL A 24 -3.87 -6.52 10.85
CA VAL A 24 -4.50 -5.29 10.34
C VAL A 24 -4.57 -4.20 11.40
N SER A 25 -4.67 -2.95 10.96
CA SER A 25 -5.07 -1.85 11.86
C SER A 25 -6.54 -1.99 12.27
N GLN A 26 -6.91 -1.38 13.40
CA GLN A 26 -8.31 -1.33 13.83
C GLN A 26 -9.21 -0.63 12.80
N ALA A 27 -8.70 0.40 12.11
CA ALA A 27 -9.45 1.12 11.07
C ALA A 27 -9.72 0.22 9.85
N THR A 28 -8.70 -0.51 9.40
CA THR A 28 -8.80 -1.46 8.28
C THR A 28 -9.79 -2.58 8.61
N LEU A 29 -9.72 -3.16 9.82
CA LEU A 29 -10.69 -4.17 10.25
C LEU A 29 -12.12 -3.64 10.27
N GLY A 30 -12.30 -2.38 10.70
CA GLY A 30 -13.59 -1.69 10.65
C GLY A 30 -14.17 -1.63 9.24
N GLU A 31 -13.36 -1.26 8.24
CA GLU A 31 -13.78 -1.20 6.84
C GLU A 31 -14.05 -2.57 6.22
N VAL A 32 -13.26 -3.59 6.60
CA VAL A 32 -13.53 -4.99 6.22
C VAL A 32 -14.86 -5.44 6.80
N ASN A 33 -15.13 -5.20 8.08
CA ASN A 33 -16.41 -5.57 8.70
C ASN A 33 -17.59 -4.83 8.07
N ARG A 34 -17.40 -3.55 7.70
CA ARG A 34 -18.43 -2.74 7.04
C ARG A 34 -18.76 -3.25 5.64
N SER A 35 -17.74 -3.62 4.86
CA SER A 35 -17.90 -3.97 3.44
C SER A 35 -18.13 -5.47 3.22
N PHE A 36 -17.52 -6.31 4.05
CA PHE A 36 -17.51 -7.77 3.96
C PHE A 36 -17.74 -8.44 5.34
N PRO A 37 -18.88 -8.15 6.01
CA PRO A 37 -19.13 -8.60 7.39
C PRO A 37 -19.04 -10.12 7.59
N TYR A 38 -19.34 -10.90 6.53
CA TYR A 38 -19.27 -12.36 6.56
C TYR A 38 -17.83 -12.91 6.69
N MET A 39 -16.81 -12.11 6.36
CA MET A 39 -15.40 -12.48 6.56
C MET A 39 -14.97 -12.35 8.02
N VAL A 40 -15.66 -11.49 8.79
CA VAL A 40 -15.40 -11.26 10.21
C VAL A 40 -16.28 -12.17 11.07
N SER A 41 -17.56 -12.31 10.72
CA SER A 41 -18.48 -13.21 11.41
C SER A 41 -19.30 -14.05 10.42
N LYS A 42 -19.18 -15.38 10.53
CA LYS A 42 -19.84 -16.36 9.66
C LYS A 42 -21.37 -16.30 9.73
N GLU A 43 -21.94 -15.68 10.77
CA GLU A 43 -23.39 -15.51 10.92
C GLU A 43 -24.02 -14.62 9.85
N PHE A 44 -23.22 -13.77 9.20
CA PHE A 44 -23.66 -12.91 8.10
C PHE A 44 -23.53 -13.56 6.71
N ALA A 45 -23.12 -14.84 6.64
CA ALA A 45 -23.05 -15.57 5.38
C ALA A 45 -24.46 -15.99 4.90
N SER A 46 -24.76 -15.80 3.62
CA SER A 46 -26.09 -16.09 3.02
C SER A 46 -26.42 -17.59 2.85
N GLY A 47 -25.66 -18.48 3.50
CA GLY A 47 -26.03 -19.89 3.73
C GLY A 47 -25.75 -20.88 2.61
N GLY A 48 -25.16 -20.46 1.48
CA GLY A 48 -24.94 -21.36 0.33
C GLY A 48 -23.52 -21.89 0.12
N GLY A 49 -22.49 -21.19 0.60
CA GLY A 49 -21.09 -21.50 0.29
C GLY A 49 -20.14 -21.34 1.47
N ASP A 50 -19.08 -22.14 1.50
CA ASP A 50 -18.02 -22.04 2.49
C ASP A 50 -17.25 -20.73 2.34
N VAL A 51 -17.06 -20.03 3.47
CA VAL A 51 -16.25 -18.82 3.59
C VAL A 51 -14.86 -19.16 4.15
N PRO A 52 -13.81 -18.39 3.81
CA PRO A 52 -12.51 -18.54 4.43
C PRO A 52 -12.60 -18.42 5.95
N SER A 53 -11.67 -19.06 6.66
CA SER A 53 -11.54 -18.92 8.11
C SER A 53 -10.33 -18.05 8.44
N PHE A 54 -10.56 -16.91 9.07
CA PHE A 54 -9.51 -15.97 9.46
C PHE A 54 -9.38 -15.86 10.98
N VAL A 55 -8.16 -15.67 11.46
CA VAL A 55 -7.88 -15.13 12.79
C VAL A 55 -7.34 -13.73 12.61
N TRP A 56 -8.05 -12.75 13.15
CA TRP A 56 -7.74 -11.33 12.98
C TRP A 56 -6.88 -10.85 14.14
N HIS A 57 -5.70 -10.35 13.82
CA HIS A 57 -4.77 -9.74 14.77
C HIS A 57 -4.77 -8.22 14.55
N VAL A 58 -5.31 -7.48 15.51
CA VAL A 58 -5.24 -6.02 15.48
C VAL A 58 -3.88 -5.61 16.00
N VAL A 59 -3.12 -4.89 15.17
CA VAL A 59 -1.81 -4.35 15.54
C VAL A 59 -1.85 -2.82 15.57
N ASP A 60 -0.89 -2.21 16.25
CA ASP A 60 -0.84 -0.78 16.50
C ASP A 60 0.29 -0.10 15.71
N ASP A 61 0.08 1.16 15.36
CA ASP A 61 1.07 2.00 14.67
C ASP A 61 2.36 2.11 15.49
N LYS A 62 3.51 1.92 14.83
CA LYS A 62 4.87 2.00 15.41
C LYS A 62 5.18 0.94 16.48
N ILE A 63 4.30 -0.03 16.70
CA ILE A 63 4.51 -1.13 17.66
C ILE A 63 4.93 -2.39 16.91
N PRO A 64 6.18 -2.88 17.10
CA PRO A 64 6.61 -4.13 16.48
C PRO A 64 5.81 -5.33 16.97
N PHE A 65 5.53 -6.28 16.07
CA PHE A 65 4.96 -7.58 16.38
C PHE A 65 5.72 -8.69 15.66
N GLU A 66 5.52 -9.94 16.07
CA GLU A 66 6.11 -11.12 15.42
C GLU A 66 5.00 -11.91 14.71
N ILE A 67 5.29 -12.41 13.49
CA ILE A 67 4.35 -13.27 12.77
C ILE A 67 4.47 -14.70 13.31
N GLU A 68 3.40 -15.23 13.92
CA GLU A 68 3.18 -16.67 14.23
C GLU A 68 4.44 -17.53 14.53
N ASN A 69 5.29 -17.11 15.48
CA ASN A 69 6.52 -17.83 15.88
C ASN A 69 7.52 -18.08 14.74
N THR A 70 7.55 -17.20 13.74
CA THR A 70 8.45 -17.29 12.58
C THR A 70 9.79 -16.57 12.79
N ASP A 71 9.99 -15.94 13.97
CA ASP A 71 11.08 -15.02 14.27
C ASP A 71 11.13 -13.78 13.34
N VAL A 72 10.11 -13.57 12.50
CA VAL A 72 10.00 -12.39 11.62
C VAL A 72 9.31 -11.26 12.39
N SER A 73 10.05 -10.19 12.64
CA SER A 73 9.53 -8.99 13.28
C SER A 73 9.03 -7.99 12.25
N VAL A 74 7.85 -7.42 12.47
CA VAL A 74 7.26 -6.40 11.61
C VAL A 74 6.92 -5.18 12.44
N THR A 75 7.40 -4.01 12.02
CA THR A 75 7.03 -2.71 12.57
C THR A 75 6.19 -1.95 11.55
N PRO A 76 4.86 -1.84 11.75
CA PRO A 76 4.02 -1.01 10.92
C PRO A 76 4.23 0.48 11.26
N PHE A 77 4.07 1.35 10.28
CA PHE A 77 4.14 2.80 10.51
C PHE A 77 3.30 3.58 9.50
N SER A 78 2.73 4.68 9.94
CA SER A 78 1.81 5.48 9.15
C SER A 78 2.51 6.36 8.12
N VAL A 79 1.97 6.42 6.90
CA VAL A 79 2.34 7.32 5.81
C VAL A 79 1.09 7.93 5.19
N HIS A 80 1.24 8.99 4.41
CA HIS A 80 0.09 9.61 3.74
C HIS A 80 -0.09 9.01 2.35
N HIS A 81 -1.33 8.66 2.00
CA HIS A 81 -1.74 8.19 0.67
C HIS A 81 -2.87 9.09 0.14
N GLY A 82 -2.55 10.36 -0.10
CA GLY A 82 -3.48 11.38 -0.56
C GLY A 82 -4.24 12.07 0.57
N ARG A 83 -5.45 12.53 0.27
CA ARG A 83 -6.22 13.46 1.10
C ARG A 83 -7.68 13.03 1.19
N LEU A 84 -8.26 13.17 2.37
CA LEU A 84 -9.68 13.05 2.65
C LEU A 84 -10.29 14.44 2.71
N PHE A 85 -11.39 14.63 1.99
CA PHE A 85 -12.14 15.89 1.96
C PHE A 85 -13.23 15.97 3.05
N THR A 86 -13.50 14.87 3.76
CA THR A 86 -14.49 14.84 4.86
C THR A 86 -14.09 13.84 5.93
N THR A 87 -14.28 14.16 7.21
CA THR A 87 -14.09 13.25 8.36
C THR A 87 -15.38 12.57 8.82
N ASN A 88 -16.50 12.84 8.15
CA ASN A 88 -17.77 12.25 8.54
C ASN A 88 -17.67 10.73 8.34
N SER A 89 -17.87 9.98 9.43
CA SER A 89 -18.01 8.53 9.33
C SER A 89 -19.11 8.21 8.31
N PRO A 90 -18.88 7.32 7.34
CA PRO A 90 -19.96 6.84 6.49
C PRO A 90 -21.07 6.30 7.41
N PRO A 91 -22.35 6.55 7.10
CA PRO A 91 -23.45 6.16 7.98
C PRO A 91 -23.35 4.67 8.32
N ALA A 92 -23.49 4.35 9.62
CA ALA A 92 -23.24 3.04 10.23
C ALA A 92 -24.02 1.86 9.61
N CYS A 93 -24.97 2.15 8.73
CA CYS A 93 -25.71 1.16 7.97
C CYS A 93 -26.10 1.79 6.63
N MET A 94 -25.32 1.51 5.59
CA MET A 94 -25.82 1.60 4.22
C MET A 94 -26.45 0.24 3.92
N PRO A 95 -27.79 0.13 3.81
CA PRO A 95 -28.38 -1.11 3.37
C PRO A 95 -27.81 -1.46 1.99
N THR A 96 -27.38 -2.70 1.83
CA THR A 96 -26.94 -3.26 0.55
C THR A 96 -27.92 -2.85 -0.55
N PRO A 97 -27.48 -2.27 -1.68
CA PRO A 97 -28.35 -2.07 -2.83
C PRO A 97 -28.86 -3.45 -3.28
N GLY A 98 -30.08 -3.79 -2.88
CA GLY A 98 -30.63 -5.14 -3.09
C GLY A 98 -31.47 -5.70 -1.94
N ALA A 99 -31.49 -5.07 -0.75
CA ALA A 99 -32.46 -5.44 0.27
C ALA A 99 -33.87 -5.01 -0.17
N THR A 100 -34.63 -5.94 -0.74
CA THR A 100 -36.05 -5.80 -1.00
C THR A 100 -36.77 -5.76 0.35
N VAL A 101 -36.92 -4.57 0.92
CA VAL A 101 -37.85 -4.35 2.03
C VAL A 101 -39.28 -4.59 1.52
N PRO A 102 -40.14 -5.33 2.24
CA PRO A 102 -41.54 -5.46 1.87
C PRO A 102 -42.20 -4.08 1.97
N ASN A 103 -42.86 -3.63 0.91
CA ASN A 103 -43.70 -2.43 0.92
C ASN A 103 -44.77 -2.55 2.01
N SER A 104 -44.62 -1.79 3.09
CA SER A 104 -45.71 -1.49 4.01
C SER A 104 -45.71 0.02 4.26
N PRO A 105 -46.84 0.72 4.05
CA PRO A 105 -46.86 2.17 4.12
C PRO A 105 -46.81 2.62 5.57
N ILE A 106 -45.69 3.21 5.99
CA ILE A 106 -45.59 3.96 7.25
C ILE A 106 -45.93 5.42 6.94
N ARG A 107 -46.95 5.94 7.65
CA ARG A 107 -47.44 7.32 7.58
C ARG A 107 -46.46 8.25 8.32
N THR A 108 -45.79 9.15 7.59
CA THR A 108 -44.91 10.19 8.17
C THR A 108 -45.70 11.45 8.57
N PRO A 109 -45.37 12.11 9.70
CA PRO A 109 -45.82 13.48 10.00
C PRO A 109 -44.97 14.51 9.24
N PRO A 110 -45.45 15.76 9.04
CA PRO A 110 -44.73 16.74 8.24
C PRO A 110 -43.49 17.24 8.97
N ILE A 111 -42.35 17.20 8.29
CA ILE A 111 -41.09 17.78 8.74
C ILE A 111 -41.22 19.32 8.67
N ARG A 112 -40.95 19.99 9.78
CA ARG A 112 -40.88 21.44 9.88
C ARG A 112 -39.52 21.88 9.34
N ASN A 113 -39.48 22.49 8.16
CA ASN A 113 -38.26 23.09 7.62
C ASN A 113 -37.92 24.36 8.40
N SER A 114 -36.94 24.30 9.29
CA SER A 114 -36.13 25.45 9.69
C SER A 114 -34.70 25.17 9.27
N LEU A 115 -34.36 25.53 8.04
CA LEU A 115 -32.98 25.58 7.56
C LEU A 115 -32.35 26.85 8.13
N ASP A 116 -31.64 26.68 9.24
CA ASP A 116 -30.65 27.65 9.68
C ASP A 116 -29.43 27.49 8.76
N PHE A 117 -29.21 28.44 7.86
CA PHE A 117 -27.99 28.52 7.06
C PHE A 117 -26.87 29.07 7.94
N SER A 118 -26.29 28.19 8.76
CA SER A 118 -25.07 28.49 9.52
C SER A 118 -23.86 28.18 8.65
N GLU A 119 -23.03 29.21 8.47
CA GLU A 119 -21.66 29.30 7.95
C GLU A 119 -21.07 28.07 7.23
N ASN A 120 -20.68 28.25 5.96
CA ASN A 120 -19.92 27.28 5.18
C ASN A 120 -18.70 26.79 5.99
N PRO A 121 -18.65 25.51 6.42
CA PRO A 121 -17.46 24.98 7.06
C PRO A 121 -16.32 25.06 6.05
N THR A 122 -15.19 25.66 6.45
CA THR A 122 -13.95 25.50 5.70
C THR A 122 -13.64 24.01 5.69
N GLU A 123 -13.67 23.39 4.50
CA GLU A 123 -13.37 21.97 4.35
C GLU A 123 -11.96 21.71 4.89
N THR A 124 -11.87 21.09 6.06
CA THR A 124 -10.60 20.68 6.65
C THR A 124 -10.08 19.49 5.87
N ILE A 125 -8.96 19.67 5.17
CA ILE A 125 -8.28 18.60 4.43
C ILE A 125 -7.48 17.77 5.42
N HIS A 126 -7.78 16.47 5.50
CA HIS A 126 -7.04 15.53 6.33
C HIS A 126 -6.24 14.56 5.46
N PRO A 127 -5.04 14.12 5.87
CA PRO A 127 -4.33 13.08 5.12
C PRO A 127 -5.11 11.76 5.17
N CYS A 128 -5.14 11.05 4.05
CA CYS A 128 -5.53 9.64 4.07
C CYS A 128 -4.32 8.84 4.57
N ILE A 129 -4.51 8.03 5.62
CA ILE A 129 -3.41 7.26 6.21
C ILE A 129 -3.36 5.87 5.57
N CYS A 130 -2.17 5.49 5.10
CA CYS A 130 -1.81 4.13 4.72
C CYS A 130 -0.63 3.67 5.60
N TRP A 131 -0.34 2.39 5.61
CA TRP A 131 0.77 1.84 6.38
C TRP A 131 1.92 1.39 5.49
N GLY A 132 3.12 1.75 5.92
CA GLY A 132 4.36 1.09 5.56
C GLY A 132 4.72 0.00 6.56
N PHE A 133 5.58 -0.91 6.14
CA PHE A 133 6.07 -1.99 6.98
C PHE A 133 7.58 -2.05 6.93
N LYS A 134 8.22 -2.01 8.09
CA LYS A 134 9.61 -2.43 8.26
C LYS A 134 9.61 -3.88 8.71
N ILE A 135 10.25 -4.76 7.94
CA ILE A 135 10.34 -6.19 8.18
C ILE A 135 11.79 -6.49 8.56
N ASP A 136 11.94 -6.99 9.78
CA ASP A 136 13.21 -7.09 10.50
C ASP A 136 13.99 -5.77 10.38
N ASP A 137 15.32 -5.86 10.39
CA ASP A 137 16.20 -4.73 10.08
C ASP A 137 16.65 -4.75 8.61
N ALA A 138 15.84 -5.35 7.73
CA ALA A 138 16.28 -5.79 6.41
C ALA A 138 15.48 -5.18 5.26
N VAL A 139 14.17 -4.98 5.44
CA VAL A 139 13.27 -4.53 4.37
C VAL A 139 12.37 -3.41 4.87
N VAL A 140 12.22 -2.36 4.07
CA VAL A 140 11.12 -1.40 4.22
C VAL A 140 10.23 -1.47 2.99
N TYR A 141 8.91 -1.55 3.17
CA TYR A 141 7.93 -1.70 2.11
C TYR A 141 6.87 -0.60 2.15
N LEU A 142 6.76 0.17 1.07
CA LEU A 142 5.82 1.27 0.87
C LEU A 142 5.21 1.19 -0.54
N SER A 143 4.01 0.63 -0.69
CA SER A 143 3.34 0.51 -2.01
C SER A 143 2.46 1.69 -2.38
N ASP A 144 1.92 2.42 -1.41
CA ASP A 144 0.93 3.48 -1.64
C ASP A 144 1.30 4.69 -0.78
N VAL A 145 2.08 5.62 -1.35
CA VAL A 145 2.62 6.76 -0.59
C VAL A 145 2.70 8.04 -1.41
N SER A 146 2.16 9.11 -0.84
CA SER A 146 2.23 10.49 -1.35
C SER A 146 3.11 11.39 -0.51
N TYR A 147 3.37 11.02 0.76
CA TYR A 147 4.22 11.74 1.69
C TYR A 147 4.56 10.85 2.89
N ILE A 148 5.82 10.89 3.33
CA ILE A 148 6.31 10.20 4.52
C ILE A 148 6.56 11.26 5.61
N PRO A 149 5.78 11.27 6.70
CA PRO A 149 6.03 12.13 7.85
C PRO A 149 7.41 11.92 8.46
N GLU A 150 8.00 12.95 9.06
CA GLU A 150 9.35 12.87 9.64
C GLU A 150 9.44 11.82 10.76
N GLU A 151 8.39 11.66 11.56
CA GLU A 151 8.30 10.59 12.58
C GLU A 151 8.32 9.18 11.99
N SER A 152 7.91 9.01 10.74
CA SER A 152 7.96 7.70 10.05
C SER A 152 9.36 7.43 9.51
N TRP A 153 10.13 8.48 9.20
CA TRP A 153 11.54 8.35 8.86
C TRP A 153 12.37 7.81 10.01
N GLU A 154 12.02 8.11 11.26
CA GLU A 154 12.70 7.53 12.42
C GLU A 154 12.68 5.98 12.37
N ILE A 155 11.60 5.38 11.89
CA ILE A 155 11.47 3.92 11.74
C ILE A 155 12.25 3.44 10.52
N ILE A 156 12.14 4.12 9.38
CA ILE A 156 12.87 3.77 8.15
C ILE A 156 14.37 3.79 8.39
N GLU A 157 14.88 4.80 9.09
CA GLU A 157 16.31 5.01 9.37
C GLU A 157 16.80 4.25 10.62
N SER A 158 15.91 3.60 11.38
CA SER A 158 16.24 2.85 12.61
C SER A 158 16.97 1.52 12.36
N HIS A 159 17.99 1.47 11.50
CA HIS A 159 18.69 0.25 11.13
C HIS A 159 20.18 0.23 11.47
N THR A 160 20.69 -0.97 11.70
CA THR A 160 22.10 -1.24 11.89
C THR A 160 22.81 -1.30 10.53
N GLY A 161 23.65 -0.30 10.26
CA GLY A 161 24.38 -0.23 8.99
C GLY A 161 23.51 0.33 7.85
N THR A 162 23.54 -0.31 6.69
CA THR A 162 22.81 0.12 5.49
C THR A 162 21.57 -0.74 5.32
N LEU A 163 20.39 -0.13 5.11
CA LEU A 163 19.17 -0.86 4.80
C LEU A 163 19.38 -1.76 3.57
N PRO A 164 19.19 -3.09 3.65
CA PRO A 164 19.38 -3.96 2.51
C PRO A 164 18.40 -3.66 1.37
N VAL A 165 17.09 -3.65 1.65
CA VAL A 165 16.04 -3.53 0.63
C VAL A 165 15.03 -2.46 0.98
N PHE A 166 14.73 -1.61 0.01
CA PHE A 166 13.66 -0.64 0.08
C PHE A 166 12.70 -0.80 -1.09
N VAL A 167 11.43 -1.11 -0.83
CA VAL A 167 10.39 -1.18 -1.85
C VAL A 167 9.53 0.07 -1.75
N LEU A 168 9.38 0.78 -2.86
CA LEU A 168 8.82 2.14 -2.87
C LEU A 168 7.86 2.40 -4.03
N ASP A 169 6.75 3.06 -3.74
CA ASP A 169 5.76 3.55 -4.71
C ASP A 169 6.37 4.51 -5.74
N CYS A 170 5.97 4.34 -7.00
CA CYS A 170 6.25 5.22 -8.12
C CYS A 170 5.20 4.99 -9.21
N LEU A 171 4.07 5.67 -9.11
CA LEU A 171 2.94 5.47 -10.03
C LEU A 171 3.23 5.99 -11.45
N HIS A 172 3.82 7.19 -11.56
CA HIS A 172 4.04 7.90 -12.82
C HIS A 172 5.39 8.63 -12.83
N LEU A 173 5.77 9.24 -13.96
CA LEU A 173 6.87 10.22 -13.99
C LEU A 173 6.51 11.46 -13.16
N GLU A 174 5.31 12.01 -13.39
CA GLU A 174 4.80 13.18 -12.68
C GLU A 174 4.15 12.81 -11.33
N PRO A 175 4.16 13.70 -10.33
CA PRO A 175 3.48 13.46 -9.06
C PRO A 175 1.96 13.25 -9.21
N HIS A 176 1.41 12.33 -8.43
CA HIS A 176 -0.04 12.15 -8.28
C HIS A 176 -0.51 12.68 -6.91
N THR A 177 -1.81 12.94 -6.76
CA THR A 177 -2.37 13.44 -5.49
C THR A 177 -2.21 12.44 -4.34
N SER A 178 -2.19 11.15 -4.67
CA SER A 178 -2.14 10.03 -3.72
C SER A 178 -0.88 9.17 -3.83
N HIS A 179 -0.05 9.34 -4.85
CA HIS A 179 1.13 8.51 -5.10
C HIS A 179 2.34 9.35 -5.48
N TYR A 180 3.52 8.78 -5.24
CA TYR A 180 4.76 9.37 -5.71
C TYR A 180 4.89 9.32 -7.24
N GLY A 181 5.42 10.41 -7.78
CA GLY A 181 6.04 10.43 -9.10
C GLY A 181 7.53 10.07 -9.04
N LEU A 182 8.17 9.90 -10.19
CA LEU A 182 9.57 9.48 -10.32
C LEU A 182 10.54 10.32 -9.47
N VAL A 183 10.46 11.65 -9.53
CA VAL A 183 11.38 12.53 -8.78
C VAL A 183 11.23 12.35 -7.26
N GLN A 184 10.00 12.19 -6.78
CA GLN A 184 9.73 11.97 -5.36
C GLN A 184 10.26 10.61 -4.92
N ALA A 185 10.01 9.56 -5.72
CA ALA A 185 10.50 8.22 -5.45
C ALA A 185 12.03 8.17 -5.41
N LEU A 186 12.72 8.76 -6.39
CA LEU A 186 14.18 8.77 -6.46
C LEU A 186 14.82 9.60 -5.34
N THR A 187 14.22 10.73 -4.97
CA THR A 187 14.70 11.55 -3.84
C THR A 187 14.54 10.80 -2.52
N THR A 188 13.42 10.11 -2.34
CA THR A 188 13.14 9.26 -1.17
C THR A 188 14.11 8.08 -1.12
N ALA A 189 14.38 7.42 -2.25
CA ALA A 189 15.36 6.34 -2.36
C ALA A 189 16.79 6.81 -2.01
N ARG A 190 17.18 8.03 -2.45
CA ARG A 190 18.46 8.65 -2.04
C ARG A 190 18.54 8.85 -0.52
N ARG A 191 17.47 9.34 0.11
CA ARG A 191 17.44 9.53 1.57
C ARG A 191 17.53 8.20 2.32
N ALA A 192 16.76 7.19 1.90
CA ALA A 192 16.78 5.87 2.51
C ALA A 192 18.14 5.15 2.36
N ALA A 193 18.92 5.52 1.34
CA ALA A 193 20.27 5.03 1.09
C ALA A 193 20.40 3.50 1.14
N ALA A 194 19.36 2.78 0.70
CA ALA A 194 19.33 1.33 0.73
C ALA A 194 20.30 0.70 -0.27
N THR A 195 20.75 -0.52 0.01
CA THR A 195 21.60 -1.30 -0.90
C THR A 195 20.90 -1.55 -2.23
N ARG A 196 19.60 -1.91 -2.19
CA ARG A 196 18.74 -1.98 -3.36
C ARG A 196 17.38 -1.36 -3.12
N THR A 197 16.99 -0.44 -4.00
CA THR A 197 15.62 0.06 -4.05
C THR A 197 14.85 -0.55 -5.22
N TYR A 198 13.65 -1.06 -4.97
CA TYR A 198 12.75 -1.54 -6.00
C TYR A 198 11.50 -0.65 -6.07
N LEU A 199 11.22 -0.10 -7.25
CA LEU A 199 10.04 0.71 -7.48
C LEU A 199 8.82 -0.18 -7.75
N THR A 200 7.63 0.21 -7.29
CA THR A 200 6.37 -0.51 -7.54
C THR A 200 5.22 0.48 -7.78
N GLY A 201 4.02 -0.04 -8.05
CA GLY A 201 2.80 0.78 -8.21
C GLY A 201 2.61 1.37 -9.59
N PHE A 202 3.36 0.95 -10.61
CA PHE A 202 3.40 1.56 -11.94
C PHE A 202 2.03 1.64 -12.64
N SER A 203 1.77 2.78 -13.28
CA SER A 203 0.73 2.88 -14.30
C SER A 203 1.15 2.21 -15.62
N HIS A 204 0.26 2.25 -16.62
CA HIS A 204 0.53 1.73 -17.96
C HIS A 204 1.23 2.75 -18.89
N ASP A 205 1.49 3.97 -18.42
CA ASP A 205 2.01 5.05 -19.27
C ASP A 205 3.51 4.90 -19.57
N VAL A 206 4.25 4.31 -18.62
CA VAL A 206 5.69 4.05 -18.71
C VAL A 206 5.88 2.54 -18.64
N SER A 207 6.52 1.98 -19.66
CA SER A 207 6.82 0.55 -19.72
C SER A 207 7.91 0.16 -18.72
N HIS A 208 7.96 -1.13 -18.40
CA HIS A 208 8.97 -1.69 -17.50
C HIS A 208 10.39 -1.42 -18.01
N ASP A 209 10.66 -1.60 -19.31
CA ASP A 209 11.98 -1.35 -19.91
C ASP A 209 12.41 0.11 -19.78
N GLU A 210 11.47 1.06 -19.92
CA GLU A 210 11.77 2.49 -19.75
C GLU A 210 12.14 2.78 -18.28
N TYR A 211 11.45 2.19 -17.31
CA TYR A 211 11.87 2.29 -15.90
C TYR A 211 13.21 1.62 -15.62
N VAL A 212 13.54 0.50 -16.29
CA VAL A 212 14.87 -0.13 -16.20
C VAL A 212 15.93 0.84 -16.71
N THR A 213 15.73 1.45 -17.88
CA THR A 213 16.65 2.47 -18.43
C THR A 213 16.85 3.63 -17.44
N LEU A 214 15.76 4.20 -16.92
CA LEU A 214 15.81 5.32 -15.98
C LEU A 214 16.55 4.95 -14.69
N GLY A 215 16.24 3.78 -14.12
CA GLY A 215 16.93 3.26 -12.93
C GLY A 215 18.42 3.00 -13.19
N GLU A 216 18.78 2.47 -14.36
CA GLU A 216 20.18 2.23 -14.74
C GLU A 216 20.98 3.53 -14.83
N VAL A 217 20.39 4.58 -15.38
CA VAL A 217 21.01 5.91 -15.40
C VAL A 217 21.19 6.45 -13.99
N MET A 218 20.20 6.27 -13.10
CA MET A 218 20.33 6.60 -11.69
C MET A 218 21.45 5.82 -10.98
N GLY A 219 21.75 4.61 -11.44
CA GLY A 219 22.88 3.80 -11.00
C GLY A 219 24.23 4.18 -11.63
N GLY A 220 24.27 5.21 -12.49
CA GLY A 220 25.48 5.70 -13.14
C GLY A 220 25.71 5.20 -14.57
N ARG A 221 24.74 4.50 -15.19
CA ARG A 221 24.82 4.17 -16.63
C ARG A 221 24.77 5.45 -17.46
N THR A 222 25.71 5.63 -18.37
CA THR A 222 25.66 6.72 -19.35
C THR A 222 24.88 6.31 -20.59
N ILE A 223 24.04 7.20 -21.11
CA ILE A 223 23.35 7.02 -22.40
C ILE A 223 24.19 7.68 -23.49
N ALA A 224 24.38 6.99 -24.61
CA ALA A 224 25.08 7.55 -25.77
C ALA A 224 24.24 8.64 -26.44
N ASP A 225 24.88 9.69 -26.95
CA ASP A 225 24.22 10.89 -27.52
C ASP A 225 23.18 10.57 -28.62
N ASN A 226 23.36 9.47 -29.37
CA ASN A 226 22.49 9.07 -30.47
C ASN A 226 21.62 7.84 -30.13
N ALA A 227 21.49 7.49 -28.86
CA ALA A 227 20.64 6.37 -28.45
C ALA A 227 19.17 6.65 -28.85
N PRO A 228 18.46 5.69 -29.48
CA PRO A 228 17.07 5.86 -29.84
C PRO A 228 16.20 5.74 -28.59
N LEU A 229 16.02 6.85 -27.87
CA LEU A 229 15.18 6.90 -26.68
C LEU A 229 13.69 6.98 -27.05
N THR A 230 12.84 6.41 -26.21
CA THR A 230 11.39 6.62 -26.29
C THR A 230 11.02 8.04 -25.83
N LYS A 231 9.72 8.38 -25.94
CA LYS A 231 9.22 9.65 -25.38
C LYS A 231 9.35 9.67 -23.86
N MET A 232 8.95 8.59 -23.17
CA MET A 232 8.96 8.53 -21.70
C MET A 232 10.38 8.50 -21.15
N GLU A 233 11.33 7.82 -21.82
CA GLU A 233 12.75 7.88 -21.43
C GLU A 233 13.28 9.30 -21.47
N ARG A 234 13.03 10.05 -22.57
CA ARG A 234 13.47 11.45 -22.67
C ARG A 234 12.87 12.33 -21.57
N GLU A 235 11.58 12.17 -21.30
CA GLU A 235 10.89 12.95 -20.27
C GLU A 235 11.41 12.60 -18.88
N GLY A 236 11.52 11.31 -18.53
CA GLY A 236 12.05 10.87 -17.24
C GLY A 236 13.51 11.28 -17.02
N LEU A 237 14.36 11.17 -18.05
CA LEU A 237 15.76 11.60 -17.97
C LEU A 237 15.90 13.10 -17.76
N ALA A 238 15.01 13.90 -18.36
CA ALA A 238 14.99 15.35 -18.17
C ALA A 238 14.57 15.74 -16.73
N MET A 239 13.86 14.87 -16.01
CA MET A 239 13.45 15.09 -14.62
C MET A 239 14.53 14.66 -13.61
N ILE A 240 15.41 13.73 -13.98
CA ILE A 240 16.47 13.23 -13.10
C ILE A 240 17.45 14.36 -12.78
N THR A 241 17.53 14.70 -11.50
CA THR A 241 18.45 15.72 -10.99
C THR A 241 19.80 15.13 -10.60
N ALA A 242 20.85 15.95 -10.70
CA ALA A 242 22.18 15.60 -10.23
C ALA A 242 22.17 15.22 -8.73
N GLY A 243 22.98 14.23 -8.36
CA GLY A 243 23.12 13.73 -7.01
C GLY A 243 23.88 12.40 -7.01
N ASP A 244 24.00 11.78 -5.84
CA ASP A 244 24.67 10.49 -5.74
C ASP A 244 23.96 9.42 -6.57
N ASN A 245 24.77 8.55 -7.17
CA ASN A 245 24.28 7.38 -7.88
C ASN A 245 23.69 6.41 -6.87
N ILE A 246 22.50 5.90 -7.16
CA ILE A 246 21.80 4.93 -6.32
C ILE A 246 21.33 3.75 -7.15
N TRP A 247 21.35 2.56 -6.54
CA TRP A 247 20.80 1.37 -7.19
C TRP A 247 19.27 1.36 -7.03
N VAL A 248 18.56 1.57 -8.15
CA VAL A 248 17.09 1.58 -8.21
C VAL A 248 16.63 0.83 -9.45
N ARG A 249 15.71 -0.13 -9.33
CA ARG A 249 15.10 -0.81 -10.49
C ARG A 249 13.60 -0.96 -10.33
N PRO A 250 12.83 -1.06 -11.42
CA PRO A 250 11.43 -1.45 -11.30
C PRO A 250 11.32 -2.88 -10.80
N ALA A 251 10.38 -3.13 -9.87
CA ALA A 251 9.93 -4.46 -9.55
C ALA A 251 9.08 -5.03 -10.69
N HIS A 252 8.89 -6.35 -10.68
CA HIS A 252 8.01 -7.07 -11.58
C HIS A 252 7.40 -8.27 -10.86
N ASP A 253 6.27 -8.73 -11.36
CA ASP A 253 5.60 -9.92 -10.83
C ASP A 253 6.55 -11.12 -10.90
N GLY A 254 6.74 -11.78 -9.75
CA GLY A 254 7.68 -12.89 -9.60
C GLY A 254 9.12 -12.52 -9.28
N LEU A 255 9.42 -11.22 -9.11
CA LEU A 255 10.69 -10.79 -8.57
C LEU A 255 10.91 -11.45 -7.20
N LYS A 256 12.03 -12.16 -7.10
CA LYS A 256 12.50 -12.76 -5.85
C LYS A 256 13.75 -12.03 -5.40
N VAL A 257 13.73 -11.54 -4.18
CA VAL A 257 14.89 -10.90 -3.55
C VAL A 257 15.37 -11.77 -2.40
N SER A 258 16.67 -11.99 -2.30
CA SER A 258 17.32 -12.75 -1.23
C SER A 258 18.39 -11.90 -0.58
N ILE A 259 18.35 -11.82 0.76
CA ILE A 259 19.29 -11.06 1.58
C ILE A 259 20.19 -12.06 2.31
N THR A 260 21.50 -11.94 2.15
CA THR A 260 22.49 -12.78 2.82
C THR A 260 22.81 -12.22 4.20
N GLY A 261 23.30 -13.07 5.12
CA GLY A 261 23.57 -12.66 6.51
C GLY A 261 24.65 -11.58 6.70
N ASP A 262 25.42 -11.28 5.65
CA ASP A 262 26.37 -10.15 5.57
C ASP A 262 25.76 -8.87 4.97
N GLY A 263 24.44 -8.86 4.73
CA GLY A 263 23.71 -7.73 4.14
C GLY A 263 23.72 -7.69 2.61
N GLY A 264 24.33 -8.66 1.94
CA GLY A 264 24.32 -8.74 0.48
C GLY A 264 22.93 -8.99 -0.09
N VAL A 265 22.57 -8.30 -1.17
CA VAL A 265 21.26 -8.43 -1.82
C VAL A 265 21.41 -9.04 -3.21
N LYS A 266 20.62 -10.08 -3.50
CA LYS A 266 20.52 -10.72 -4.82
C LYS A 266 19.06 -10.73 -5.27
N ASP A 267 18.83 -10.40 -6.53
CA ASP A 267 17.53 -10.56 -7.18
C ASP A 267 17.55 -11.68 -8.23
N GLY A 268 16.39 -12.26 -8.46
CA GLY A 268 16.08 -13.24 -9.49
C GLY A 268 14.62 -13.17 -9.91
N SER A 269 14.25 -13.96 -10.91
CA SER A 269 12.88 -14.07 -11.43
C SER A 269 12.38 -15.51 -11.28
N TYR A 270 11.22 -15.83 -11.84
CA TYR A 270 10.79 -17.21 -12.03
C TYR A 270 11.90 -18.03 -12.71
N ASP A 271 12.28 -19.16 -12.11
CA ASP A 271 13.13 -20.20 -12.69
C ASP A 271 12.33 -21.06 -13.69
#